data_AF-T1H198-F1
#
_entry.id   AF-T1H198-F1
#
_cell.length_a   1.000
_cell.length_b   1.000
_cell.length_c   1.000
_cell.angle_alpha   90.00
_cell.angle_beta   90.00
_cell.angle_gamma   90.00
#
_symmetry.space_group_name_H-M   'P 1'
#
loop_
_entity.id
_entity.type
_entity.pdbx_description
1 polymer ?
#
loop_
_entity_poly.entity_id
_entity_poly.type
_entity_poly.pdbx_seq_one_letter_code
_entity_poly.pdbx_strand_id
1 'polypeptide(L)'
;MGWFFNSEKRLLFPAYFPFDWKNNNLNYGLIMIYQCIGLICQAFTDCCNDTYVPLSMCLLTYHLKVLSERISSIGTNSNKSLERNYWELREAIKDHKEILVGKLITENR
;
A
#
# COMPACT_ATOMS: atom_id res chain seq x y z
N MET A 1 26.34 27.05 -35.11
CA MET A 1 25.06 27.04 -34.36
C MET A 1 24.02 26.23 -35.13
N GLY A 2 23.98 24.90 -34.95
CA GLY A 2 23.16 24.02 -35.80
C GLY A 2 22.79 22.66 -35.20
N TRP A 3 22.78 22.55 -33.86
CA TRP A 3 22.50 21.29 -33.15
C TRP A 3 21.12 21.23 -32.47
N PHE A 4 20.30 22.28 -32.58
CA PHE A 4 19.01 22.35 -31.88
C PHE A 4 17.82 21.73 -32.62
N PHE A 5 17.96 21.38 -33.90
CA PHE A 5 16.87 20.80 -34.69
C PHE A 5 17.13 19.36 -35.08
N ASN A 6 17.48 18.50 -34.12
CA ASN A 6 17.27 17.08 -34.34
C ASN A 6 15.81 16.77 -34.01
N SER A 7 14.94 16.74 -35.04
CA SER A 7 13.51 16.39 -34.93
C SER A 7 13.31 14.87 -34.76
N GLU A 8 14.20 14.21 -34.03
CA GLU A 8 14.02 12.82 -33.66
C GLU A 8 12.96 12.74 -32.56
N LYS A 9 11.77 12.25 -32.93
CA LYS A 9 10.74 11.85 -31.96
C LYS A 9 11.36 10.80 -31.05
N ARG A 10 11.48 11.10 -29.75
CA ARG A 10 12.02 10.21 -28.74
C ARG A 10 10.98 9.99 -27.65
N LEU A 11 10.72 8.72 -27.35
CA LEU A 11 9.83 8.32 -26.27
C LEU A 11 10.43 8.69 -24.91
N LEU A 12 9.59 8.99 -23.93
CA LEU A 12 10.02 9.31 -22.56
C LEU A 12 10.67 8.09 -21.89
N PHE A 13 10.08 6.91 -22.11
CA PHE A 13 10.71 5.63 -21.80
C PHE A 13 10.95 4.82 -23.08
N PRO A 14 12.18 4.29 -23.29
CA PRO A 14 12.46 3.44 -24.43
C PRO A 14 11.70 2.12 -24.27
N ALA A 15 10.64 1.95 -25.05
CA ALA A 15 9.80 0.76 -25.06
C ALA A 15 9.49 0.34 -26.50
N TYR A 16 9.33 -0.96 -26.71
CA TYR A 16 8.90 -1.52 -27.99
C TYR A 16 7.38 -1.50 -28.04
N PHE A 17 6.82 -0.77 -29.00
CA PHE A 17 5.38 -0.76 -29.27
C PHE A 17 5.12 -1.37 -30.65
N PRO A 18 4.07 -2.20 -30.81
CA PRO A 18 3.74 -2.82 -32.10
C PRO A 18 3.14 -1.83 -33.12
N PHE A 19 3.11 -0.54 -32.82
CA PHE A 19 2.51 0.52 -33.63
C PHE A 19 3.57 1.48 -34.18
N ASP A 20 3.40 1.96 -35.42
CA ASP A 20 4.31 2.93 -36.06
C ASP A 20 4.19 4.34 -35.46
N TRP A 21 4.82 4.54 -34.30
CA TRP A 21 4.86 5.81 -33.58
C TRP A 21 5.86 6.82 -34.16
N LYS A 22 6.85 6.34 -34.93
CA LYS A 22 7.85 7.20 -35.58
C LYS A 22 7.22 8.02 -36.72
N ASN A 23 6.35 7.40 -37.51
CA ASN A 23 5.76 8.04 -38.68
C ASN A 23 4.49 8.85 -38.33
N ASN A 24 3.68 8.38 -37.38
CA ASN A 24 2.39 9.00 -37.05
C ASN A 24 2.44 9.87 -35.77
N ASN A 25 2.11 11.16 -35.89
CA ASN A 25 2.07 12.11 -34.78
C ASN A 25 0.99 11.79 -33.74
N LEU A 26 -0.17 11.26 -34.16
CA LEU A 26 -1.26 10.90 -33.25
C LEU A 26 -0.87 9.72 -32.36
N ASN A 27 -0.28 8.68 -32.97
CA ASN A 27 0.20 7.50 -32.24
C ASN A 27 1.32 7.87 -31.26
N TYR A 28 2.21 8.77 -31.66
CA TYR A 28 3.24 9.32 -30.77
C TYR A 28 2.63 10.03 -29.56
N GLY A 29 1.64 10.90 -29.77
CA GLY A 29 0.95 11.59 -28.69
C GLY A 29 0.24 10.64 -27.72
N LEU A 30 -0.46 9.64 -28.26
CA LEU A 30 -1.14 8.61 -27.45
C LEU A 30 -0.16 7.81 -26.59
N ILE A 31 0.98 7.41 -27.15
CA ILE A 31 2.01 6.67 -26.39
C ILE A 31 2.63 7.54 -25.31
N MET A 32 2.88 8.82 -25.58
CA MET A 32 3.37 9.76 -24.56
C MET A 32 2.37 9.92 -23.42
N ILE A 33 1.07 10.05 -23.71
CA ILE A 33 0.02 10.11 -22.69
C ILE A 33 -0.02 8.80 -21.89
N TYR A 34 0.04 7.65 -22.57
CA TYR A 34 0.10 6.34 -21.91
C TYR A 34 1.30 6.23 -20.95
N GLN A 35 2.48 6.66 -21.38
CA GLN A 35 3.68 6.66 -20.53
C GLN A 35 3.53 7.59 -19.33
N CYS A 36 2.93 8.78 -19.50
CA CYS A 36 2.64 9.70 -18.39
C CYS A 36 1.64 9.10 -17.39
N ILE A 37 0.57 8.47 -17.86
CA ILE A 37 -0.41 7.81 -16.99
C ILE A 37 0.26 6.67 -16.20
N GLY A 38 1.05 5.83 -16.88
CA GLY A 38 1.79 4.75 -16.23
C GLY A 38 2.71 5.27 -15.11
N LEU A 39 3.44 6.36 -15.37
CA LEU A 39 4.30 7.00 -14.37
C LEU A 39 3.50 7.53 -13.17
N ILE A 40 2.36 8.18 -13.41
CA ILE A 40 1.50 8.69 -12.34
C ILE A 40 0.93 7.55 -11.50
N CYS A 41 0.44 6.49 -12.15
CA CYS A 41 -0.08 5.30 -11.45
C CYS A 41 1.00 4.67 -10.58
N GLN A 42 2.22 4.51 -11.10
CA GLN A 42 3.33 3.91 -10.36
C GLN A 42 3.74 4.78 -9.16
N ALA A 43 3.88 6.09 -9.34
CA ALA A 43 4.18 7.01 -8.26
C ALA A 43 3.08 7.02 -7.18
N PHE A 44 1.81 6.89 -7.59
CA PHE A 44 0.68 6.81 -6.66
C PHE A 44 0.75 5.52 -5.84
N THR A 45 0.98 4.37 -6.48
CA THR A 45 1.10 3.09 -5.77
C THR A 45 2.28 3.07 -4.81
N ASP A 46 3.41 3.67 -5.19
CA ASP A 46 4.58 3.79 -4.33
C ASP A 46 4.27 4.63 -3.08
N CYS A 47 3.61 5.77 -3.25
CA CYS A 47 3.15 6.61 -2.15
C CYS A 47 2.16 5.88 -1.21
N CYS A 48 1.23 5.11 -1.78
CA CYS A 48 0.31 4.28 -1.01
C CYS A 48 1.05 3.21 -0.20
N ASN A 49 2.01 2.52 -0.82
CA ASN A 49 2.81 1.48 -0.15
C ASN A 49 3.64 2.06 1.00
N ASP A 50 4.28 3.21 0.79
CA ASP A 50 5.06 3.91 1.81
C ASP A 50 4.21 4.34 3.02
N THR A 51 2.93 4.64 2.78
CA THR A 51 2.00 5.08 3.82
C THR A 51 1.29 3.91 4.52
N TYR A 52 1.03 2.82 3.80
CA TYR A 52 0.28 1.67 4.31
C TYR A 52 1.00 0.98 5.49
N VAL A 53 2.32 0.78 5.37
CA VAL A 53 3.13 0.15 6.42
C VAL A 53 3.09 0.94 7.74
N PRO A 54 3.42 2.24 7.81
CA PRO A 54 3.38 3.00 9.06
C PRO A 54 1.96 3.18 9.60
N LEU A 55 0.94 3.32 8.75
CA LEU A 55 -0.45 3.39 9.21
C LEU A 55 -0.89 2.09 9.91
N SER A 56 -0.53 0.94 9.34
CA SER A 56 -0.86 -0.37 9.93
C SER A 56 -0.15 -0.56 11.28
N MET A 57 1.12 -0.15 11.40
CA MET A 57 1.89 -0.19 12.65
C MET A 57 1.33 0.75 13.71
N CYS A 58 0.88 1.95 13.30
CA CYS A 58 0.25 2.91 14.19
C CYS A 58 -1.08 2.38 14.74
N LEU A 59 -1.92 1.82 13.88
CA LEU A 59 -3.18 1.20 14.25
C LEU A 59 -2.95 0.02 15.21
N LEU A 60 -1.98 -0.84 14.90
CA LEU A 60 -1.59 -1.96 15.75
C LEU A 60 -1.10 -1.47 17.13
N THR A 61 -0.26 -0.45 17.16
CA THR A 61 0.25 0.15 18.41
C THR A 61 -0.89 0.75 19.24
N TYR A 62 -1.86 1.41 18.60
CA TYR A 62 -3.04 1.94 19.28
C TYR A 62 -3.85 0.81 19.94
N HIS A 63 -4.14 -0.26 19.21
CA HIS A 63 -4.83 -1.42 19.77
C HIS A 63 -4.03 -2.08 20.90
N LEU A 64 -2.71 -2.24 20.75
CA LEU A 64 -1.83 -2.78 21.78
C LEU A 64 -1.78 -1.92 23.04
N LYS A 65 -1.82 -0.59 22.90
CA LYS A 65 -1.83 0.33 24.04
C LYS A 65 -3.15 0.24 24.83
N VAL A 66 -4.28 0.28 24.14
CA VAL A 66 -5.60 0.12 24.76
C VAL A 66 -5.72 -1.24 25.44
N LEU A 67 -5.19 -2.28 24.80
CA LEU A 67 -5.05 -3.62 25.34
C LEU A 67 -4.21 -3.64 26.63
N SER A 68 -3.03 -3.02 26.61
CA SER A 68 -2.14 -2.93 27.77
C SER A 68 -2.76 -2.17 28.94
N GLU A 69 -3.48 -1.08 28.67
CA GLU A 69 -4.19 -0.29 29.69
C GLU A 69 -5.32 -1.10 30.34
N ARG A 70 -6.05 -1.91 29.56
CA ARG A 70 -7.08 -2.81 30.07
C ARG A 70 -6.50 -3.94 30.93
N ILE A 71 -5.36 -4.52 30.53
CA ILE A 71 -4.65 -5.53 31.34
C ILE A 71 -4.20 -4.93 32.67
N SER A 72 -3.66 -3.71 32.65
CA SER A 72 -3.23 -3.01 33.87
C SER A 72 -4.40 -2.77 34.84
N SER A 73 -5.58 -2.43 34.31
CA SER A 73 -6.80 -2.20 35.11
C SER A 73 -7.39 -3.49 35.73
N ILE A 74 -7.16 -4.66 35.11
CA ILE A 74 -7.67 -5.97 35.58
C ILE A 74 -7.03 -6.39 36.91
N GLY A 75 -5.82 -5.92 37.24
CA GLY A 75 -5.19 -6.17 38.54
C GLY A 75 -5.78 -5.36 39.71
N THR A 76 -6.55 -4.31 39.43
CA THR A 76 -7.01 -3.35 40.46
C THR A 76 -8.47 -3.50 40.85
N ASN A 77 -9.33 -4.10 40.00
CA ASN A 77 -10.77 -4.22 40.25
C ASN A 77 -11.18 -5.66 40.58
N SER A 78 -11.41 -5.93 41.88
CA SER A 78 -11.84 -7.22 42.46
C SER A 78 -13.23 -7.74 42.00
N ASN A 79 -13.98 -6.97 41.20
CA ASN A 79 -15.42 -7.21 40.97
C ASN A 79 -15.77 -7.88 39.62
N LYS A 80 -14.79 -8.31 38.82
CA LYS A 80 -15.00 -9.13 37.61
C LYS A 80 -14.03 -10.32 37.63
N SER A 81 -14.50 -11.51 37.24
CA SER A 81 -13.63 -12.68 37.09
C SER A 81 -12.54 -12.36 36.07
N LEU A 82 -11.30 -12.29 36.56
CA LEU A 82 -10.07 -12.03 35.83
C LEU A 82 -10.01 -12.86 34.53
N GLU A 83 -10.41 -14.13 34.62
CA GLU A 83 -10.41 -15.06 33.49
C GLU A 83 -11.30 -14.64 32.32
N ARG A 84 -12.45 -14.02 32.59
CA ARG A 84 -13.39 -13.62 31.53
C ARG A 84 -12.84 -12.46 30.70
N ASN A 85 -12.18 -11.50 31.36
CA ASN A 85 -11.51 -10.42 30.66
C ASN A 85 -10.27 -10.92 29.90
N TYR A 86 -9.49 -11.85 30.47
CA TYR A 86 -8.34 -12.45 29.78
C TYR A 86 -8.74 -13.26 28.55
N TRP A 87 -9.89 -13.92 28.60
CA TRP A 87 -10.42 -14.71 27.48
C TRP A 87 -10.82 -13.81 26.30
N GLU A 88 -11.64 -12.77 26.53
CA GLU A 88 -12.05 -11.82 25.49
C GLU A 88 -10.85 -11.14 24.80
N LEU A 89 -9.82 -10.85 25.59
CA LEU A 89 -8.59 -10.25 25.12
C LEU A 89 -7.78 -11.15 24.20
N ARG A 90 -7.64 -12.40 24.62
CA ARG A 90 -6.94 -13.43 23.87
C ARG A 90 -7.68 -13.74 22.58
N GLU A 91 -9.02 -13.73 22.62
CA GLU A 91 -9.87 -13.91 21.44
C GLU A 91 -9.67 -12.78 20.44
N ALA A 92 -9.70 -11.52 20.89
CA ALA A 92 -9.49 -10.36 20.01
C ALA A 92 -8.10 -10.34 19.37
N ILE A 93 -7.05 -10.73 20.11
CA ILE A 93 -5.68 -10.85 19.56
C ILE A 93 -5.61 -12.00 18.54
N LYS A 94 -6.29 -13.12 18.82
CA LYS A 94 -6.31 -14.29 17.95
C LYS A 94 -7.06 -14.00 16.65
N ASP A 95 -8.21 -13.33 16.73
CA ASP A 95 -8.98 -12.89 15.57
C ASP A 95 -8.17 -11.89 14.73
N HIS A 96 -7.49 -10.93 15.37
CA HIS A 96 -6.66 -9.97 14.62
C HIS A 96 -5.49 -10.67 13.90
N LYS A 97 -4.88 -11.68 14.54
CA LYS A 97 -3.86 -12.53 13.93
C LYS A 97 -4.42 -13.36 12.78
N GLU A 98 -5.61 -13.94 12.92
CA GLU A 98 -6.26 -14.71 11.86
C GLU A 98 -6.68 -13.83 10.67
N ILE A 99 -7.12 -12.60 10.91
CA ILE A 99 -7.44 -11.63 9.85
C ILE A 99 -6.16 -11.22 9.10
N LEU A 100 -5.06 -10.99 9.81
CA LEU A 100 -3.77 -10.66 9.19
C LEU A 100 -3.21 -11.85 8.38
N VAL A 101 -3.29 -13.07 8.93
CA VAL A 101 -2.86 -14.30 8.23
C VAL A 101 -3.78 -14.60 7.04
N GLY A 102 -5.09 -14.40 7.18
CA GLY A 102 -6.06 -14.56 6.10
C GLY A 102 -5.79 -13.60 4.96
N LYS A 103 -5.50 -12.33 5.25
CA LYS A 103 -5.10 -11.34 4.24
C LYS A 103 -3.81 -11.75 3.52
N LEU A 104 -2.80 -12.23 4.26
CA LEU A 104 -1.54 -12.72 3.68
C LEU A 104 -1.73 -13.92 2.74
N ILE A 105 -2.68 -14.82 3.03
CA ILE A 105 -2.98 -15.99 2.18
C ILE A 105 -3.74 -15.57 0.91
N THR A 106 -4.64 -14.61 0.99
CA THR A 106 -5.37 -14.08 -0.18
C THR A 106 -4.53 -13.14 -1.05
N GLU A 107 -3.54 -12.46 -0.49
CA GLU A 107 -2.66 -11.54 -1.21
C GLU A 107 -1.45 -12.26 -1.84
N ASN A 108 -1.12 -13.47 -1.38
CA ASN A 108 -0.09 -14.35 -1.98
C ASN A 108 -0.66 -15.35 -3.02
N ARG A 109 -1.85 -15.07 -3.57
CA ARG A 109 -2.50 -15.86 -4.63
C ARG A 109 -2.87 -14.96 -5.79
#